data_AF-R0HBU1-F1
#
_entry.id   AF-R0HBU1-F1
#
_cell.length_a   1.000
_cell.length_b   1.000
_cell.length_c   1.000
_cell.angle_alpha   90.00
_cell.angle_beta   90.00
_cell.angle_gamma   90.00
#
_symmetry.space_group_name_H-M   'P 1'
#
loop_
_entity.id
_entity.type
_entity.pdbx_description
1 polymer ?
#
loop_
_entity_poly.entity_id
_entity_poly.type
_entity_poly.pdbx_seq_one_letter_code
_entity_poly.pdbx_strand_id
1 'polypeptide(L)'
;MFWCCEVPQRLYTLEELKLNGINAASLLSPTDTTLGSIERNLQIAGVSGGIVAWQAFDLSSQQLFYLTLGFMFLWTLDLVSYSGGIGSLVLDTVGHTFSQRYHNRIVQHEAGHFLVAYLVGILPRGYTLSSLEALQKEGSLNIQAGSAFVDYEFLEEVNSGKVSATMLNRFSCIALAGVATEYLLYGYAEGGLDDISKLDGLVKSLGFTQKKADSQVRWSVLNTILLLRRHEIARNKLAQAMSKGESVGSCIQIIEDSIDPSDI
;
A
#
# COMPACT_ATOMS: atom_id res chain seq x y z
N MET A 1 4.91 -16.60 -19.49
CA MET A 1 6.13 -17.18 -18.86
C MET A 1 6.34 -16.37 -17.60
N PHE A 2 6.31 -16.98 -16.41
CA PHE A 2 6.23 -16.23 -15.13
C PHE A 2 7.53 -16.32 -14.34
N TRP A 3 7.98 -15.17 -13.85
CA TRP A 3 9.20 -14.90 -13.10
C TRP A 3 9.02 -15.21 -11.64
N CYS A 4 9.15 -16.48 -11.26
CA CYS A 4 8.89 -16.81 -9.87
C CYS A 4 10.04 -16.39 -8.93
N CYS A 5 11.30 -16.35 -9.38
CA CYS A 5 12.46 -16.09 -8.52
C CYS A 5 13.66 -15.54 -9.32
N GLU A 6 14.13 -14.33 -8.99
CA GLU A 6 15.49 -13.89 -9.39
C GLU A 6 16.58 -14.49 -8.48
N VAL A 7 16.20 -14.91 -7.27
CA VAL A 7 17.14 -15.28 -6.22
C VAL A 7 16.80 -16.66 -5.66
N PRO A 8 17.79 -17.57 -5.51
CA PRO A 8 17.54 -18.89 -4.94
C PRO A 8 17.02 -18.80 -3.51
N GLN A 9 16.03 -19.63 -3.19
CA GLN A 9 15.41 -19.67 -1.87
C GLN A 9 16.37 -20.29 -0.85
N ARG A 10 16.91 -19.44 0.03
CA ARG A 10 17.75 -19.82 1.16
C ARG A 10 17.58 -18.84 2.32
N LEU A 11 18.18 -19.16 3.46
CA LEU A 11 18.20 -18.28 4.62
C LEU A 11 19.14 -17.10 4.34
N TYR A 12 18.56 -15.91 4.14
CA TYR A 12 19.32 -14.67 4.00
C TYR A 12 19.49 -13.96 5.34
N THR A 13 20.68 -13.41 5.55
CA THR A 13 21.03 -12.59 6.71
C THR A 13 20.76 -11.11 6.44
N LEU A 14 20.65 -10.31 7.51
CA LEU A 14 20.54 -8.86 7.37
C LEU A 14 21.78 -8.23 6.73
N GLU A 15 22.96 -8.81 6.94
CA GLU A 15 24.20 -8.36 6.31
C GLU A 15 24.19 -8.61 4.79
N GLU A 16 23.66 -9.74 4.33
CA GLU A 16 23.50 -9.98 2.89
C GLU A 16 22.52 -9.00 2.22
N LEU A 17 21.45 -8.59 2.92
CA LEU A 17 20.57 -7.52 2.45
C LEU A 17 21.33 -6.18 2.34
N LYS A 18 22.11 -5.81 3.37
CA LYS A 18 22.92 -4.59 3.36
C LYS A 18 23.97 -4.60 2.24
N LEU A 19 24.59 -5.75 1.96
CA LEU A 19 25.54 -5.91 0.84
C LEU A 19 24.87 -5.65 -0.52
N ASN A 20 23.57 -5.89 -0.64
CA ASN A 20 22.77 -5.55 -1.83
C ASN A 20 22.20 -4.12 -1.78
N GLY A 21 22.65 -3.30 -0.83
CA GLY A 21 22.20 -1.93 -0.61
C GLY A 21 20.77 -1.84 -0.06
N ILE A 22 20.32 -2.83 0.71
CA ILE A 22 18.97 -2.89 1.27
C ILE A 22 19.05 -2.73 2.78
N ASN A 23 18.50 -1.62 3.28
CA ASN A 23 18.29 -1.41 4.71
C ASN A 23 16.90 -1.92 5.10
N ALA A 24 16.83 -3.13 5.65
CA ALA A 24 15.57 -3.76 6.05
C ALA A 24 14.78 -2.95 7.09
N ALA A 25 15.45 -2.18 7.98
CA ALA A 25 14.75 -1.36 8.96
C ALA A 25 13.97 -0.24 8.27
N SER A 26 14.62 0.51 7.37
CA SER A 26 13.97 1.61 6.62
C SER A 26 12.86 1.16 5.67
N LEU A 27 12.85 -0.12 5.28
CA LEU A 27 11.85 -0.69 4.38
C LEU A 27 10.66 -1.30 5.14
N LEU A 28 10.92 -2.03 6.24
CA LEU A 28 9.91 -2.78 6.98
C LEU A 28 9.32 -2.04 8.19
N SER A 29 9.77 -0.80 8.45
CA SER A 29 9.11 0.11 9.40
C SER A 29 8.59 1.36 8.68
N PRO A 30 7.45 1.27 7.98
CA PRO A 30 6.86 2.44 7.34
C PRO A 30 6.54 3.54 8.35
N THR A 31 6.80 4.79 7.98
CA THR A 31 6.49 5.95 8.82
C THR A 31 5.76 7.01 8.01
N ASP A 32 4.50 7.27 8.33
CA ASP A 32 3.65 8.23 7.60
C ASP A 32 3.99 9.69 7.89
N THR A 33 5.11 10.17 7.33
CA THR A 33 5.53 11.57 7.55
C THR A 33 4.70 12.57 6.74
N THR A 34 4.36 12.23 5.49
CA THR A 34 3.63 13.11 4.59
C THR A 34 2.18 13.25 5.00
N LEU A 35 1.45 12.14 5.11
CA LEU A 35 0.05 12.12 5.51
C LEU A 35 -0.14 12.64 6.94
N GLY A 36 0.75 12.26 7.88
CA GLY A 36 0.72 12.77 9.25
C GLY A 36 0.95 14.29 9.34
N SER A 37 1.76 14.87 8.45
CA SER A 37 1.88 16.34 8.38
C SER A 37 0.62 17.01 7.84
N ILE A 38 -0.08 16.37 6.89
CA ILE A 38 -1.33 16.88 6.32
C ILE A 38 -2.44 16.82 7.37
N GLU A 39 -2.55 15.70 8.08
CA GLU A 39 -3.49 15.53 9.18
C GLU A 39 -3.29 16.60 10.26
N ARG A 40 -2.04 16.81 10.71
CA ARG A 40 -1.73 17.85 11.70
C ARG A 40 -2.12 19.25 11.21
N ASN A 41 -1.84 19.57 9.95
CA ASN A 41 -2.19 20.87 9.38
C ASN A 41 -3.71 21.04 9.28
N LEU A 42 -4.45 19.99 8.92
CA LEU A 42 -5.92 19.98 8.92
C LEU A 42 -6.49 20.17 10.32
N GLN A 43 -5.92 19.52 11.35
CA GLN A 43 -6.33 19.72 12.74
C GLN A 43 -6.11 21.18 13.18
N ILE A 44 -4.96 21.76 12.86
CA ILE A 44 -4.66 23.17 13.16
C ILE A 44 -5.64 24.10 12.42
N ALA A 45 -5.90 23.82 11.14
CA ALA A 45 -6.86 24.57 10.33
C ALA A 45 -8.30 24.44 10.88
N GLY A 46 -8.68 23.26 11.35
CA GLY A 46 -9.99 23.00 11.96
C GLY A 46 -10.17 23.76 13.28
N VAL A 47 -9.16 23.74 14.16
CA VAL A 47 -9.19 24.49 15.42
C VAL A 47 -9.21 25.99 15.17
N SER A 48 -8.32 26.50 14.33
CA SER A 48 -8.27 27.93 13.99
C SER A 48 -9.54 28.40 13.29
N GLY A 49 -10.07 27.61 12.35
CA GLY A 49 -11.36 27.86 11.70
C GLY A 49 -12.52 27.87 12.68
N GLY A 50 -12.53 26.96 13.67
CA GLY A 50 -13.52 26.93 14.74
C GLY A 50 -13.49 28.20 15.61
N ILE A 51 -12.31 28.72 15.94
CA ILE A 51 -12.15 29.98 16.68
C ILE A 51 -12.64 31.16 15.85
N VAL A 52 -12.30 31.21 14.56
CA VAL A 52 -12.79 32.27 13.65
C VAL A 52 -14.31 32.20 13.51
N ALA A 53 -14.89 31.01 13.35
CA ALA A 53 -16.34 30.83 13.27
C ALA A 53 -17.04 31.25 14.57
N TRP A 54 -16.46 30.94 15.73
CA TRP A 54 -16.98 31.41 17.01
C TRP A 54 -17.04 32.93 17.06
N GLN A 55 -15.95 33.62 16.68
CA GLN A 55 -15.89 35.08 16.69
C GLN A 55 -16.77 35.72 15.60
N ALA A 56 -16.87 35.13 14.42
CA ALA A 56 -17.60 35.71 13.30
C ALA A 56 -19.12 35.55 13.41
N PHE A 57 -19.60 34.51 14.07
CA PHE A 57 -21.03 34.20 14.22
C PHE A 57 -21.55 34.48 15.63
N ASP A 58 -20.75 35.11 16.51
CA ASP A 58 -21.10 35.41 17.91
C ASP A 58 -21.73 34.22 18.64
N LEU A 59 -21.15 33.01 18.44
CA LEU A 59 -21.73 31.79 18.98
C LEU A 59 -21.74 31.83 20.51
N SER A 60 -22.91 31.53 21.09
CA SER A 60 -23.05 31.44 22.54
C SER A 60 -22.33 30.19 23.10
N SER A 61 -21.98 30.21 24.38
CA SER A 61 -21.31 29.07 25.04
C SER A 61 -22.13 27.77 24.96
N GLN A 62 -23.47 27.87 24.94
CA GLN A 62 -24.35 26.70 24.78
C GLN A 62 -24.29 26.13 23.35
N GLN A 63 -24.29 26.99 22.33
CA GLN A 63 -24.17 26.56 20.94
C GLN A 63 -22.81 25.92 20.68
N LEU A 64 -21.73 26.51 21.22
CA LEU A 64 -20.39 25.93 21.13
C LEU A 64 -20.34 24.53 21.77
N PHE A 65 -20.95 24.36 22.94
CA PHE A 65 -21.05 23.06 23.60
C PHE A 65 -21.79 22.01 22.77
N TYR A 66 -22.93 22.36 22.16
CA TYR A 66 -23.66 21.42 21.32
C TYR A 66 -22.91 21.07 20.03
N LEU A 67 -22.20 22.03 19.43
CA LEU A 67 -21.36 21.78 18.27
C LEU A 67 -20.20 20.84 18.59
N THR A 68 -19.47 21.08 19.68
CA THR A 68 -18.36 20.20 20.08
C THR A 68 -18.85 18.79 20.43
N LEU A 69 -19.98 18.69 21.14
CA LEU A 69 -20.62 17.41 21.44
C LEU A 69 -21.05 16.68 20.16
N GLY A 70 -21.63 17.40 19.19
CA GLY A 70 -22.00 16.87 17.88
C GLY A 70 -20.78 16.37 17.10
N PHE A 71 -19.68 17.13 17.06
CA PHE A 71 -18.44 16.70 16.41
C PHE A 71 -17.82 15.47 17.09
N MET A 72 -17.77 15.43 18.42
CA MET A 72 -17.30 14.26 19.17
C MET A 72 -18.17 13.03 18.90
N PHE A 73 -19.48 13.21 18.80
CA PHE A 73 -20.41 12.15 18.45
C PHE A 73 -20.16 11.63 17.03
N LEU A 74 -20.04 12.51 16.03
CA LEU A 74 -19.73 12.12 14.65
C LEU A 74 -18.37 11.42 14.55
N TRP A 75 -17.36 11.91 15.27
CA TRP A 75 -16.05 11.28 15.35
C TRP A 75 -16.14 9.88 15.95
N THR A 76 -16.89 9.72 17.04
CA THR A 76 -17.09 8.42 17.70
C THR A 76 -17.88 7.47 16.81
N LEU A 77 -18.91 7.98 16.11
CA LEU A 77 -19.68 7.21 15.14
C LEU A 77 -18.79 6.69 14.01
N ASP A 78 -17.90 7.52 13.46
CA ASP A 78 -16.96 7.10 12.42
C ASP A 78 -16.00 6.03 12.95
N LEU A 79 -15.43 6.24 14.13
CA LEU A 79 -14.52 5.28 14.75
C LEU A 79 -15.17 3.93 15.03
N VAL A 80 -16.41 3.92 15.52
CA VAL A 80 -17.11 2.68 15.90
C VAL A 80 -17.79 2.01 14.71
N SER A 81 -18.42 2.77 13.83
CA SER A 81 -19.25 2.23 12.75
C SER A 81 -18.44 1.94 11.49
N TYR A 82 -17.40 2.72 11.23
CA TYR A 82 -16.60 2.66 10.00
C TYR A 82 -15.10 2.49 10.26
N SER A 83 -14.71 2.23 11.51
CA SER A 83 -13.28 2.09 11.90
C SER A 83 -12.42 3.30 11.53
N GLY A 84 -13.00 4.50 11.47
CA GLY A 84 -12.33 5.72 11.04
C GLY A 84 -12.27 5.93 9.52
N GLY A 85 -13.06 5.16 8.76
CA GLY A 85 -13.06 5.17 7.29
C GLY A 85 -13.46 6.49 6.65
N ILE A 86 -14.31 7.31 7.31
CA ILE A 86 -14.67 8.64 6.77
C ILE A 86 -13.51 9.62 6.99
N GLY A 87 -12.89 9.60 8.17
CA GLY A 87 -11.70 10.39 8.46
C GLY A 87 -10.55 10.08 7.50
N SER A 88 -10.26 8.80 7.27
CA SER A 88 -9.20 8.37 6.34
C SER A 88 -9.49 8.78 4.90
N LEU A 89 -10.74 8.64 4.44
CA LEU A 89 -11.16 9.11 3.11
C LEU A 89 -10.93 10.62 2.92
N VAL A 90 -11.28 11.44 3.91
CA VAL A 90 -11.07 12.90 3.86
C VAL A 90 -9.58 13.21 3.84
N LEU A 91 -8.79 12.56 4.70
CA LEU A 91 -7.34 12.74 4.76
C LEU A 91 -6.67 12.37 3.44
N ASP A 92 -7.02 11.23 2.87
CA ASP A 92 -6.50 10.74 1.59
C ASP A 92 -6.90 11.67 0.43
N THR A 93 -8.17 12.12 0.39
CA THR A 93 -8.66 13.05 -0.63
C THR A 93 -7.91 14.39 -0.56
N VAL A 94 -7.72 14.94 0.64
CA VAL A 94 -6.93 16.17 0.84
C VAL A 94 -5.47 15.91 0.48
N GLY A 95 -4.92 14.74 0.86
CA GLY A 95 -3.59 14.30 0.53
C GLY A 95 -3.32 14.35 -0.98
N HIS A 96 -4.19 13.71 -1.75
CA HIS A 96 -4.11 13.71 -3.21
C HIS A 96 -4.29 15.10 -3.83
N THR A 97 -5.18 15.93 -3.28
CA THR A 97 -5.49 17.25 -3.84
C THR A 97 -4.37 18.27 -3.58
N PHE A 98 -3.73 18.22 -2.41
CA PHE A 98 -2.77 19.25 -1.98
C PHE A 98 -1.30 18.79 -2.01
N SER A 99 -1.02 17.48 -2.12
CA SER A 99 0.33 16.95 -2.13
C SER A 99 0.59 16.07 -3.35
N GLN A 100 1.21 16.66 -4.38
CA GLN A 100 1.72 15.90 -5.53
C GLN A 100 2.73 14.82 -5.11
N ARG A 101 3.46 15.06 -4.02
CA ARG A 101 4.40 14.07 -3.46
C ARG A 101 3.68 12.82 -2.97
N TYR A 102 2.57 12.99 -2.26
CA TYR A 102 1.75 11.89 -1.75
C TYR A 102 1.10 11.12 -2.90
N HIS A 103 0.48 11.83 -3.84
CA HIS A 103 -0.11 11.19 -5.03
C HIS A 103 0.95 10.39 -5.83
N ASN A 104 2.10 11.00 -6.12
CA ASN A 104 3.17 10.29 -6.84
C ASN A 104 3.68 9.07 -6.07
N ARG A 105 3.78 9.15 -4.73
CA ARG A 105 4.21 8.01 -3.90
C ARG A 105 3.22 6.86 -4.00
N ILE A 106 1.92 7.10 -3.86
CA ILE A 106 0.87 6.07 -3.97
C ILE A 106 0.86 5.44 -5.37
N VAL A 107 0.91 6.26 -6.42
CA VAL A 107 0.92 5.73 -7.80
C VAL A 107 2.09 4.79 -8.02
N GLN A 108 3.27 5.13 -7.50
CA GLN A 108 4.44 4.27 -7.60
C GLN A 108 4.31 3.02 -6.72
N HIS A 109 3.74 3.15 -5.53
CA HIS A 109 3.44 2.03 -4.62
C HIS A 109 2.54 0.99 -5.31
N GLU A 110 1.41 1.42 -5.85
CA GLU A 110 0.44 0.55 -6.53
C GLU A 110 0.99 -0.02 -7.84
N ALA A 111 1.78 0.76 -8.59
CA ALA A 111 2.48 0.24 -9.77
C ALA A 111 3.50 -0.85 -9.41
N GLY A 112 4.13 -0.76 -8.23
CA GLY A 112 4.99 -1.79 -7.68
C GLY A 112 4.24 -3.11 -7.46
N HIS A 113 3.11 -3.04 -6.74
CA HIS A 113 2.21 -4.17 -6.51
C HIS A 113 1.75 -4.81 -7.83
N PHE A 114 1.26 -3.99 -8.76
CA PHE A 114 0.76 -4.44 -10.05
C PHE A 114 1.85 -5.16 -10.87
N LEU A 115 3.03 -4.55 -11.00
CA LEU A 115 4.13 -5.13 -11.77
C LEU A 115 4.63 -6.44 -11.16
N VAL A 116 4.86 -6.47 -9.85
CA VAL A 116 5.37 -7.68 -9.19
C VAL A 116 4.36 -8.80 -9.28
N ALA A 117 3.06 -8.54 -9.07
CA ALA A 117 2.02 -9.54 -9.23
C ALA A 117 2.03 -10.15 -10.64
N TYR A 118 2.09 -9.30 -11.66
CA TYR A 118 2.16 -9.73 -13.05
C TYR A 118 3.38 -10.64 -13.31
N LEU A 119 4.56 -10.20 -12.86
CA LEU A 119 5.81 -10.95 -13.02
C LEU A 119 5.79 -12.30 -12.32
N VAL A 120 5.28 -12.37 -11.09
CA VAL A 120 5.23 -13.64 -10.31
C VAL A 120 4.08 -14.57 -10.74
N GLY A 121 3.25 -14.13 -11.68
CA GLY A 121 2.21 -14.93 -12.31
C GLY A 121 0.85 -14.89 -11.64
N ILE A 122 0.54 -13.79 -10.95
CA ILE A 122 -0.79 -13.50 -10.43
C ILE A 122 -1.35 -12.33 -11.24
N LEU A 123 -2.45 -12.57 -11.96
CA LEU A 123 -3.02 -11.57 -12.85
C LEU A 123 -3.70 -10.45 -12.04
N PRO A 124 -3.32 -9.17 -12.25
CA PRO A 124 -4.04 -8.05 -11.68
C PRO A 124 -5.46 -7.98 -12.25
N ARG A 125 -6.46 -7.83 -11.37
CA ARG A 125 -7.89 -7.71 -11.72
C ARG A 125 -8.33 -6.25 -11.78
N GLY A 126 -7.72 -5.39 -10.97
CA GLY A 126 -8.08 -3.99 -10.83
C GLY A 126 -7.06 -3.24 -9.99
N TYR A 127 -7.14 -1.91 -10.02
CA TYR A 127 -6.37 -1.04 -9.13
C TYR A 127 -7.18 0.21 -8.79
N THR A 128 -6.91 0.77 -7.62
CA THR A 128 -7.43 2.03 -7.10
C THR A 128 -6.26 2.86 -6.62
N LEU A 129 -6.23 4.14 -6.98
CA LEU A 129 -5.13 5.05 -6.60
C LEU A 129 -5.49 5.98 -5.45
N SER A 130 -6.73 5.92 -4.97
CA SER A 130 -7.20 6.67 -3.81
C SER A 130 -8.32 5.90 -3.12
N SER A 131 -8.54 6.25 -1.86
CA SER A 131 -9.65 5.74 -1.04
C SER A 131 -11.01 6.12 -1.62
N LEU A 132 -11.08 7.27 -2.33
CA LEU A 132 -12.29 7.69 -3.04
C LEU A 132 -12.61 6.80 -4.24
N GLU A 133 -11.60 6.45 -5.03
CA GLU A 133 -11.77 5.49 -6.13
C GLU A 133 -12.15 4.11 -5.61
N ALA A 134 -11.56 3.67 -4.49
CA ALA A 134 -11.93 2.43 -3.83
C ALA A 134 -13.39 2.43 -3.38
N LEU A 135 -13.86 3.51 -2.74
CA LEU A 135 -15.27 3.66 -2.36
C LEU A 135 -16.20 3.62 -3.57
N GLN A 136 -15.85 4.28 -4.67
CA GLN A 136 -16.68 4.31 -5.88
C GLN A 136 -16.76 2.96 -6.58
N LYS A 137 -15.66 2.21 -6.63
CA LYS A 137 -15.60 0.91 -7.32
C LYS A 137 -16.10 -0.26 -6.45
N GLU A 138 -15.81 -0.23 -5.15
CA GLU A 138 -16.03 -1.36 -4.25
C GLU A 138 -17.16 -1.12 -3.23
N GLY A 139 -17.63 0.13 -3.09
CA GLY A 139 -18.77 0.47 -2.23
C GLY A 139 -18.50 0.40 -0.73
N SER A 140 -17.24 0.23 -0.31
CA SER A 140 -16.87 0.13 1.10
C SER A 140 -16.12 1.37 1.56
N LEU A 141 -16.52 1.88 2.72
CA LEU A 141 -15.76 2.85 3.50
C LEU A 141 -14.63 2.09 4.21
N ASN A 142 -13.48 2.73 4.44
CA ASN A 142 -12.26 2.14 5.03
C ASN A 142 -11.41 1.23 4.11
N ILE A 143 -11.38 1.49 2.80
CA ILE A 143 -10.44 0.85 1.87
C ILE A 143 -9.50 1.93 1.33
N GLN A 144 -8.19 1.72 1.47
CA GLN A 144 -7.15 2.59 0.90
C GLN A 144 -6.93 2.28 -0.60
N ALA A 145 -6.08 3.07 -1.26
CA ALA A 145 -5.55 2.70 -2.58
C ALA A 145 -4.98 1.27 -2.53
N GLY A 146 -5.18 0.50 -3.61
CA GLY A 146 -4.81 -0.90 -3.63
C GLY A 146 -4.99 -1.55 -5.00
N SER A 147 -4.22 -2.60 -5.24
CA SER A 147 -4.39 -3.49 -6.38
C SER A 147 -5.17 -4.75 -6.01
N ALA A 148 -6.21 -5.07 -6.78
CA ALA A 148 -6.98 -6.30 -6.67
C ALA A 148 -6.40 -7.36 -7.60
N PHE A 149 -6.31 -8.61 -7.14
CA PHE A 149 -5.69 -9.71 -7.88
C PHE A 149 -6.66 -10.85 -8.12
N VAL A 150 -6.38 -11.68 -9.11
CA VAL A 150 -7.08 -12.96 -9.33
C VAL A 150 -6.37 -14.04 -8.51
N ASP A 151 -7.00 -14.49 -7.42
CA ASP A 151 -6.35 -15.28 -6.37
C ASP A 151 -7.15 -16.54 -5.96
N TYR A 152 -7.94 -17.12 -6.88
CA TYR A 152 -8.78 -18.30 -6.58
C TYR A 152 -7.98 -19.48 -5.98
N GLU A 153 -6.80 -19.76 -6.51
CA GLU A 153 -5.91 -20.83 -6.02
C GLU A 153 -5.43 -20.57 -4.58
N PHE A 154 -5.15 -19.30 -4.26
CA PHE A 154 -4.75 -18.90 -2.92
C PHE A 154 -5.88 -19.02 -1.91
N LEU A 155 -7.08 -18.54 -2.27
CA LEU A 155 -8.25 -18.66 -1.40
C LEU A 155 -8.57 -20.12 -1.12
N GLU A 156 -8.46 -21.01 -2.12
CA GLU A 156 -8.65 -22.44 -1.94
C GLU A 156 -7.58 -23.05 -1.00
N GLU A 157 -6.31 -22.73 -1.21
CA GLU A 157 -5.20 -23.19 -0.36
C GLU A 157 -5.33 -22.71 1.09
N VAL A 158 -5.65 -21.42 1.30
CA VAL A 158 -5.89 -20.83 2.63
C VAL A 158 -7.08 -21.49 3.31
N ASN A 159 -8.20 -21.67 2.60
CA ASN A 159 -9.40 -22.33 3.13
C ASN A 159 -9.15 -23.82 3.45
N SER A 160 -8.26 -24.47 2.71
CA SER A 160 -7.84 -25.86 2.99
C SER A 160 -6.85 -25.97 4.16
N GLY A 161 -6.38 -24.85 4.71
CA GLY A 161 -5.38 -24.78 5.78
C GLY A 161 -3.96 -25.16 5.34
N LYS A 162 -3.70 -25.23 4.03
CA LYS A 162 -2.41 -25.61 3.45
C LYS A 162 -2.06 -24.67 2.30
N VAL A 163 -1.13 -23.76 2.54
CA VAL A 163 -0.56 -22.88 1.51
C VAL A 163 0.74 -23.49 1.00
N SER A 164 0.87 -23.64 -0.32
CA SER A 164 2.08 -24.13 -0.97
C SER A 164 3.22 -23.12 -0.82
N ALA A 165 4.46 -23.62 -0.79
CA ALA A 165 5.63 -22.75 -0.66
C ALA A 165 5.74 -21.75 -1.82
N THR A 166 5.38 -22.18 -3.03
CA THR A 166 5.32 -21.34 -4.22
C THR A 166 4.30 -20.22 -4.07
N MET A 167 3.10 -20.54 -3.56
CA MET A 167 2.06 -19.55 -3.38
C MET A 167 2.45 -18.52 -2.31
N LEU A 168 2.96 -19.00 -1.16
CA LEU A 168 3.48 -18.13 -0.11
C LEU A 168 4.58 -17.18 -0.63
N ASN A 169 5.50 -17.69 -1.45
CA ASN A 169 6.57 -16.88 -2.04
C ASN A 169 6.02 -15.75 -2.92
N ARG A 170 5.06 -16.05 -3.79
CA ARG A 170 4.43 -15.05 -4.67
C ARG A 170 3.70 -13.98 -3.87
N PHE A 171 2.86 -14.37 -2.91
CA PHE A 171 2.14 -13.42 -2.04
C PHE A 171 3.07 -12.60 -1.18
N SER A 172 4.15 -13.19 -0.66
CA SER A 172 5.14 -12.45 0.13
C SER A 172 5.83 -11.38 -0.71
N CYS A 173 6.13 -11.67 -1.98
CA CYS A 173 6.73 -10.68 -2.89
C CYS A 173 5.73 -9.56 -3.24
N ILE A 174 4.47 -9.92 -3.52
CA ILE A 174 3.42 -8.93 -3.81
C ILE A 174 3.20 -8.04 -2.59
N ALA A 175 2.96 -8.59 -1.40
CA ALA A 175 2.72 -7.81 -0.19
C ALA A 175 3.85 -6.82 0.14
N LEU A 176 5.08 -7.10 -0.30
CA LEU A 176 6.25 -6.24 -0.07
C LEU A 176 6.58 -5.33 -1.26
N ALA A 177 5.86 -5.44 -2.38
CA ALA A 177 6.19 -4.72 -3.62
C ALA A 177 5.99 -3.21 -3.52
N GLY A 178 4.90 -2.78 -2.87
CA GLY A 178 4.64 -1.37 -2.61
C GLY A 178 5.73 -0.73 -1.75
N VAL A 179 6.00 -1.28 -0.56
CA VAL A 179 7.06 -0.77 0.34
C VAL A 179 8.46 -0.86 -0.27
N ALA A 180 8.74 -1.90 -1.06
CA ALA A 180 10.00 -2.01 -1.79
C ALA A 180 10.14 -0.92 -2.86
N THR A 181 9.06 -0.59 -3.55
CA THR A 181 9.06 0.48 -4.55
C THR A 181 9.28 1.84 -3.92
N GLU A 182 8.60 2.12 -2.81
CA GLU A 182 8.83 3.35 -2.05
C GLU A 182 10.26 3.45 -1.53
N TYR A 183 10.81 2.37 -1.00
CA TYR A 183 12.20 2.32 -0.56
C TYR A 183 13.18 2.63 -1.70
N LEU A 184 12.97 2.05 -2.89
CA LEU A 184 13.84 2.28 -4.04
C LEU A 184 13.81 3.75 -4.53
N LEU A 185 12.66 4.42 -4.46
CA LEU A 185 12.49 5.79 -4.94
C LEU A 185 12.85 6.85 -3.90
N TYR A 186 12.55 6.61 -2.63
CA TYR A 186 12.58 7.61 -1.57
C TYR A 186 13.55 7.27 -0.42
N GLY A 187 14.12 6.06 -0.42
CA GLY A 187 15.04 5.57 0.62
C GLY A 187 14.35 5.05 1.89
N TYR A 188 13.02 5.20 2.01
CA TYR A 188 12.21 4.71 3.11
C TYR A 188 10.75 4.55 2.68
N ALA A 189 10.02 3.66 3.37
CA ALA A 189 8.58 3.46 3.17
C ALA A 189 7.75 4.38 4.10
N GLU A 190 6.63 4.90 3.59
CA GLU A 190 5.61 5.61 4.35
C GLU A 190 4.34 4.75 4.45
N GLY A 191 3.88 4.17 3.32
CA GLY A 191 2.69 3.31 3.28
C GLY A 191 2.98 1.80 3.44
N GLY A 192 1.96 0.96 3.20
CA GLY A 192 2.09 -0.50 3.15
C GLY A 192 2.04 -1.23 4.50
N LEU A 193 1.66 -0.54 5.59
CA LEU A 193 1.48 -1.17 6.90
C LEU A 193 0.39 -2.26 6.88
N ASP A 194 -0.70 -2.02 6.15
CA ASP A 194 -1.77 -3.00 5.96
C ASP A 194 -1.27 -4.25 5.21
N ASP A 195 -0.42 -4.09 4.21
CA ASP A 195 0.13 -5.21 3.44
C ASP A 195 1.10 -6.06 4.28
N ILE A 196 1.96 -5.40 5.06
CA ILE A 196 2.85 -6.07 6.03
C ILE A 196 2.02 -6.82 7.09
N SER A 197 0.94 -6.21 7.58
CA SER A 197 0.06 -6.82 8.59
C SER A 197 -0.69 -8.04 8.05
N LYS A 198 -1.15 -7.98 6.78
CA LYS A 198 -1.74 -9.14 6.08
C LYS A 198 -0.72 -10.28 5.93
N LEU A 199 0.51 -9.96 5.53
CA LEU A 199 1.58 -10.96 5.41
C LEU A 199 1.92 -11.59 6.76
N ASP A 200 2.05 -10.79 7.82
CA ASP A 200 2.30 -11.28 9.18
C ASP A 200 1.15 -12.17 9.69
N GLY A 201 -0.10 -11.76 9.45
CA GLY A 201 -1.29 -12.56 9.75
C GLY A 201 -1.30 -13.92 9.04
N LEU A 202 -0.96 -13.95 7.75
CA LEU A 202 -0.84 -15.17 6.96
C LEU A 202 0.27 -16.08 7.50
N VAL A 203 1.44 -15.54 7.79
CA VAL A 203 2.58 -16.31 8.28
C VAL A 203 2.30 -16.89 9.68
N LYS A 204 1.59 -16.14 10.53
CA LYS A 204 1.11 -16.60 11.84
C LYS A 204 0.06 -17.70 11.72
N SER A 205 -0.91 -17.58 10.82
CA SER A 205 -1.95 -18.60 10.64
C SER A 205 -1.38 -19.93 10.14
N LEU A 206 -0.27 -19.88 9.39
CA LEU A 206 0.50 -21.06 8.96
C LEU A 206 1.38 -21.65 10.07
N GLY A 207 1.41 -21.07 11.27
CA GLY A 207 2.17 -21.56 12.42
C GLY A 207 3.68 -21.43 12.28
N PHE A 208 4.16 -20.44 11.51
CA PHE A 208 5.60 -20.26 11.34
C PHE A 208 6.26 -19.76 12.63
N THR A 209 7.48 -20.25 12.88
CA THR A 209 8.33 -19.65 13.91
C THR A 209 8.84 -18.29 13.44
N GLN A 210 9.18 -17.41 14.39
CA GLN A 210 9.76 -16.09 14.08
C GLN A 210 10.96 -16.18 13.15
N LYS A 211 11.86 -17.16 13.37
CA LYS A 211 13.01 -17.38 12.48
C LYS A 211 12.60 -17.71 11.04
N LYS A 212 11.53 -18.49 10.86
CA LYS A 212 11.02 -18.86 9.53
C LYS A 212 10.33 -17.67 8.86
N ALA A 213 9.53 -16.91 9.62
CA ALA A 213 8.90 -15.68 9.17
C ALA A 213 9.93 -14.66 8.70
N ASP A 214 10.94 -14.36 9.52
CA ASP A 214 12.06 -13.47 9.19
C ASP A 214 12.75 -13.90 7.90
N SER A 215 12.98 -15.19 7.73
CA SER A 215 13.65 -15.73 6.56
C SER A 215 12.81 -15.56 5.29
N GLN A 216 11.50 -15.78 5.40
CA GLN A 216 10.55 -15.57 4.31
C GLN A 216 10.52 -14.09 3.91
N VAL A 217 10.42 -13.18 4.87
CA VAL A 217 10.41 -11.73 4.63
C VAL A 217 11.71 -11.28 3.99
N ARG A 218 12.87 -11.68 4.51
CA ARG A 218 14.19 -11.27 3.96
C ARG A 218 14.39 -11.74 2.52
N TRP A 219 14.05 -13.00 2.23
CA TRP A 219 14.11 -13.51 0.86
C TRP A 219 13.16 -12.73 -0.05
N SER A 220 11.93 -12.50 0.40
CA SER A 220 10.91 -11.80 -0.39
C SER A 220 11.30 -10.35 -0.67
N VAL A 221 11.82 -9.61 0.33
CA VAL A 221 12.35 -8.25 0.15
C VAL A 221 13.46 -8.23 -0.91
N LEU A 222 14.44 -9.12 -0.78
CA LEU A 222 15.57 -9.18 -1.72
C LEU A 222 15.08 -9.48 -3.14
N ASN A 223 14.26 -10.51 -3.30
CA ASN A 223 13.72 -10.91 -4.60
C ASN A 223 12.90 -9.79 -5.24
N THR A 224 12.03 -9.16 -4.46
CA THR A 224 11.13 -8.08 -4.92
C THR A 224 11.92 -6.84 -5.33
N ILE A 225 12.93 -6.45 -4.55
CA ILE A 225 13.80 -5.32 -4.90
C ILE A 225 14.55 -5.57 -6.21
N LEU A 226 15.05 -6.78 -6.43
CA LEU A 226 15.79 -7.09 -7.66
C LEU A 226 14.86 -7.08 -8.88
N LEU A 227 13.65 -7.66 -8.77
CA LEU A 227 12.63 -7.57 -9.81
C LEU A 227 12.29 -6.12 -10.17
N LEU A 228 12.08 -5.27 -9.15
CA LEU A 228 11.74 -3.87 -9.35
C LEU A 228 12.89 -3.03 -9.93
N ARG A 229 14.14 -3.37 -9.59
CA ARG A 229 15.34 -2.75 -10.17
C ARG A 229 15.52 -3.15 -11.63
N ARG A 230 15.36 -4.44 -11.96
CA ARG A 230 15.47 -4.95 -13.32
C ARG A 230 14.44 -4.29 -14.24
N HIS A 231 13.19 -4.22 -13.78
CA HIS A 231 12.07 -3.73 -14.58
C HIS A 231 11.68 -2.28 -14.24
N GLU A 232 12.66 -1.43 -13.90
CA GLU A 232 12.43 -0.04 -13.52
C GLU A 232 11.68 0.76 -14.61
N ILE A 233 12.05 0.55 -15.89
CA ILE A 233 11.45 1.24 -17.03
C ILE A 233 9.97 0.85 -17.16
N ALA A 234 9.66 -0.45 -17.07
CA ALA A 234 8.29 -0.95 -17.14
C ALA A 234 7.46 -0.40 -15.97
N ARG A 235 8.00 -0.41 -14.76
CA ARG A 235 7.37 0.17 -13.55
C ARG A 235 7.02 1.65 -13.73
N ASN A 236 7.95 2.45 -14.27
CA ASN A 236 7.73 3.89 -14.44
C ASN A 236 6.64 4.17 -15.49
N LYS A 237 6.67 3.48 -16.64
CA LYS A 237 5.61 3.61 -17.66
C LYS A 237 4.25 3.15 -17.14
N LEU A 238 4.22 2.04 -16.40
CA LEU A 238 3.02 1.53 -15.74
C LEU A 238 2.44 2.55 -14.78
N ALA A 239 3.27 3.15 -13.91
CA ALA A 239 2.86 4.21 -12.99
C ALA A 239 2.25 5.41 -13.74
N GLN A 240 2.81 5.81 -14.88
CA GLN A 240 2.26 6.91 -15.69
C GLN A 240 0.90 6.56 -16.29
N ALA A 241 0.70 5.33 -16.76
CA ALA A 241 -0.59 4.87 -17.28
C ALA A 241 -1.64 4.73 -16.18
N MET A 242 -1.26 4.20 -15.02
CA MET A 242 -2.13 4.11 -13.85
C MET A 242 -2.57 5.51 -13.39
N SER A 243 -1.65 6.48 -13.32
CA SER A 243 -1.98 7.87 -12.96
C SER A 243 -2.98 8.53 -13.93
N LYS A 244 -3.02 8.09 -15.19
CA LYS A 244 -4.01 8.53 -16.19
C LYS A 244 -5.34 7.78 -16.12
N GLY A 245 -5.47 6.78 -15.26
CA GLY A 245 -6.66 5.93 -15.13
C GLY A 245 -6.84 4.95 -16.29
N GLU A 246 -5.76 4.50 -16.92
CA GLU A 246 -5.84 3.52 -18.02
C GLU A 246 -6.39 2.15 -17.56
N SER A 247 -6.98 1.39 -18.49
CA SER A 247 -7.55 0.08 -18.15
C SER A 247 -6.47 -0.93 -17.71
N VAL A 248 -6.86 -1.95 -16.94
CA VAL A 248 -5.95 -3.05 -16.56
C VAL A 248 -5.31 -3.72 -17.79
N GLY A 249 -6.08 -3.90 -18.87
CA GLY A 249 -5.56 -4.46 -20.12
C GLY A 249 -4.50 -3.56 -20.77
N SER A 250 -4.70 -2.25 -20.77
CA SER A 250 -3.71 -1.28 -21.25
C SER A 250 -2.43 -1.33 -20.40
N CYS A 251 -2.58 -1.39 -19.08
CA CYS A 251 -1.46 -1.53 -18.14
C CYS A 251 -0.64 -2.80 -18.40
N ILE A 252 -1.30 -3.94 -18.64
CA ILE A 252 -0.63 -5.21 -18.99
C ILE A 252 0.10 -5.07 -20.32
N GLN A 253 -0.51 -4.46 -21.34
CA GLN A 253 0.13 -4.23 -22.63
C GLN A 253 1.42 -3.40 -22.47
N ILE A 254 1.38 -2.35 -21.64
CA ILE A 254 2.56 -1.52 -21.36
C ILE A 254 3.68 -2.31 -20.70
N ILE A 255 3.35 -3.24 -19.80
CA ILE A 255 4.34 -4.12 -19.17
C ILE A 255 4.99 -5.01 -20.24
N GLU A 256 4.19 -5.71 -21.04
CA GLU A 256 4.66 -6.59 -22.12
C GLU A 256 5.52 -5.84 -23.15
N ASP A 257 5.11 -4.63 -23.55
CA ASP A 257 5.85 -3.80 -24.50
C ASP A 257 7.16 -3.23 -23.92
N SER A 258 7.33 -3.26 -22.60
CA SER A 258 8.47 -2.66 -21.89
C SER A 258 9.44 -3.68 -21.30
N ILE A 259 9.11 -4.96 -21.33
CA ILE A 259 10.00 -6.05 -20.92
C ILE A 259 10.69 -6.58 -22.18
N ASP A 260 12.02 -6.57 -22.21
CA ASP A 260 12.78 -7.14 -23.32
C ASP A 260 12.62 -8.67 -23.33
N PRO A 261 12.39 -9.32 -24.48
CA PRO A 261 12.46 -10.77 -24.60
C PRO A 261 13.75 -11.41 -24.10
N SER A 262 14.88 -10.69 -24.07
CA SER A 262 16.14 -11.20 -23.48
C SER A 262 16.18 -11.11 -21.97
N ASP A 263 15.31 -10.29 -21.40
CA ASP A 263 15.14 -10.23 -19.97
C ASP A 263 14.33 -11.41 -19.44
N ILE A 264 13.79 -12.30 -20.33
CA ILE A 264 12.98 -13.58 -20.23
C ILE A 264 13.79 -14.87 -20.00
#